data_AF-A0A2D0KIG9-F1
#
_entry.id   AF-A0A2D0KIG9-F1
#
_cell.length_a   1.000
_cell.length_b   1.000
_cell.length_c   1.000
_cell.angle_alpha   90.00
_cell.angle_beta   90.00
_cell.angle_gamma   90.00
#
_symmetry.space_group_name_H-M   'P 1'
#
loop_
_entity.id
_entity.type
_entity.pdbx_description
1 polymer ?
#
loop_
_entity_poly.entity_id
_entity_poly.type
_entity_poly.pdbx_seq_one_letter_code
_entity_poly.pdbx_strand_id
1 'polypeptide(L)'
;MNDSDKDDEITFKELIESFLSSKHNMTNSETLLSVQKNKELQRPAKPEALYSLEKTEQYFLINYITKNAKLADGRYIFIISADDPYTIYCAKSARDANYHWHDAVDGHTSISYRKLVRFAGILSFHRGELLMWSNASGHYKPPEELRYLMLPYVRRLLPDSKFSKTKFHR
;
A
#
# COMPACT_ATOMS: atom_id res chain seq x y z
N MET A 1 -12.78 -29.79 -33.14
CA MET A 1 -12.54 -28.69 -34.09
C MET A 1 -13.15 -27.45 -33.45
N ASN A 2 -12.39 -26.73 -32.63
CA ASN A 2 -11.44 -25.64 -33.00
C ASN A 2 -12.23 -24.45 -33.61
N ASP A 3 -12.05 -23.19 -33.18
CA ASP A 3 -10.87 -22.59 -32.58
C ASP A 3 -11.17 -21.24 -31.89
N SER A 4 -10.28 -20.93 -30.94
CA SER A 4 -9.84 -19.62 -30.46
C SER A 4 -10.82 -18.70 -29.72
N ASP A 5 -10.82 -18.83 -28.40
CA ASP A 5 -10.76 -17.68 -27.49
C ASP A 5 -9.68 -16.71 -27.99
N LYS A 6 -10.09 -15.51 -28.38
CA LYS A 6 -9.16 -14.41 -28.67
C LYS A 6 -8.78 -13.78 -27.34
N ASP A 7 -7.59 -14.13 -26.87
CA ASP A 7 -6.87 -13.34 -25.88
C ASP A 7 -6.74 -11.90 -26.41
N ASP A 8 -7.35 -10.95 -25.70
CA ASP A 8 -7.13 -9.52 -25.90
C ASP A 8 -5.70 -9.17 -25.43
N GLU A 9 -4.72 -9.45 -26.29
CA GLU A 9 -3.32 -9.18 -26.04
C GLU A 9 -3.08 -7.66 -26.11
N ILE A 10 -3.05 -7.01 -24.94
CA ILE A 10 -2.78 -5.57 -24.81
C ILE A 10 -1.44 -5.26 -25.48
N THR A 11 -1.45 -4.34 -26.44
CA THR A 11 -0.24 -4.02 -27.19
C THR A 11 0.77 -3.27 -26.33
N PHE A 12 2.07 -3.43 -26.63
CA PHE A 12 3.15 -2.71 -25.93
C PHE A 12 2.96 -1.19 -25.94
N LYS A 13 2.34 -0.64 -26.99
CA LYS A 13 2.04 0.78 -27.12
C LYS A 13 0.93 1.22 -26.15
N GLU A 14 -0.13 0.45 -26.02
CA GLU A 14 -1.21 0.70 -25.05
C GLU A 14 -0.71 0.57 -23.61
N LEU A 15 0.23 -0.36 -23.35
CA LEU A 15 0.93 -0.46 -22.08
C LEU A 15 1.75 0.81 -21.77
N ILE A 16 2.48 1.34 -22.75
CA ILE A 16 3.25 2.59 -22.58
C ILE A 16 2.31 3.78 -22.39
N GLU A 17 1.24 3.92 -23.16
CA GLU A 17 0.29 5.03 -23.04
C GLU A 17 -0.47 4.99 -21.71
N SER A 18 -0.88 3.80 -21.26
CA SER A 18 -1.46 3.59 -19.93
C SER A 18 -0.47 3.94 -18.81
N PHE A 19 0.80 3.55 -18.98
CA PHE A 19 1.87 3.88 -18.05
C PHE A 19 2.16 5.39 -18.00
N LEU A 20 2.22 6.07 -19.14
CA LEU A 20 2.45 7.51 -19.24
C LEU A 20 1.27 8.33 -18.73
N SER A 21 0.04 7.92 -19.02
CA SER A 21 -1.19 8.55 -18.51
C SER A 21 -1.30 8.40 -16.98
N SER A 22 -1.02 7.20 -16.46
CA SER A 22 -0.92 6.96 -15.01
C SER A 22 0.17 7.81 -14.36
N LYS A 23 1.34 7.92 -15.00
CA LYS A 23 2.46 8.74 -14.53
C LYS A 23 2.07 10.23 -14.44
N HIS A 24 1.34 10.76 -15.41
CA HIS A 24 0.96 12.17 -15.44
C HIS A 24 -0.08 12.54 -14.36
N ASN A 25 -1.01 11.63 -14.07
CA ASN A 25 -1.98 11.79 -12.98
C ASN A 25 -1.33 11.71 -11.59
N MET A 26 -0.21 10.99 -11.48
CA MET A 26 0.52 10.83 -10.22
C MET A 26 1.53 11.95 -9.96
N THR A 27 2.04 12.67 -10.95
CA THR A 27 2.92 13.82 -10.68
C THR A 27 2.18 15.07 -10.22
N ASN A 28 0.84 15.08 -10.23
CA ASN A 28 0.09 16.23 -9.74
C ASN A 28 0.17 16.32 -8.21
N SER A 29 0.90 17.34 -7.74
CA SER A 29 1.09 17.66 -6.32
C SER A 29 -0.20 17.84 -5.53
N GLU A 30 -1.31 18.18 -6.20
CA GLU A 30 -2.64 18.34 -5.58
C GLU A 30 -3.22 17.03 -5.02
N THR A 31 -2.73 15.88 -5.49
CA THR A 31 -3.19 14.56 -5.05
C THR A 31 -2.38 13.97 -3.88
N LEU A 32 -1.33 14.68 -3.45
CA LEU A 32 -0.47 14.22 -2.35
C LEU A 32 -1.11 14.51 -0.99
N LEU A 33 -1.06 13.51 -0.11
CA LEU A 33 -1.61 13.59 1.23
C LEU A 33 -0.53 14.04 2.22
N SER A 34 -0.81 15.13 2.93
CA SER A 34 -0.01 15.61 4.04
C SER A 34 -0.55 15.09 5.37
N VAL A 35 0.31 15.09 6.39
CA VAL A 35 -0.09 14.72 7.76
C VAL A 35 -1.03 15.80 8.32
N GLN A 36 -2.19 15.40 8.85
CA GLN A 36 -3.10 16.32 9.52
C GLN A 36 -2.46 16.95 10.77
N LYS A 37 -2.48 18.29 10.86
CA LYS A 37 -1.71 19.11 11.83
C LYS A 37 -1.96 18.82 13.32
N ASN A 38 -3.10 18.23 13.70
CA ASN A 38 -3.53 18.08 15.10
C ASN A 38 -3.51 16.63 15.60
N LYS A 39 -2.59 15.80 15.09
CA LYS A 39 -2.46 14.40 15.52
C LYS A 39 -1.15 14.18 16.27
N GLU A 40 -1.20 13.35 17.30
CA GLU A 40 -0.06 12.96 18.14
C GLU A 40 1.17 12.58 17.30
N LEU A 41 2.33 12.94 17.83
CA LEU A 41 3.63 12.63 17.24
C LEU A 41 3.92 11.14 17.39
N GLN A 42 3.88 10.43 16.27
CA GLN A 42 4.36 9.05 16.16
C GLN A 42 5.87 9.06 15.97
N ARG A 43 6.59 8.16 16.65
CA ARG A 43 8.03 8.03 16.47
C ARG A 43 8.33 7.44 15.09
N PRO A 44 9.39 7.89 14.41
CA PRO A 44 9.85 7.24 13.19
C PRO A 44 10.02 5.74 13.37
N ALA A 45 9.62 4.97 12.36
CA ALA A 45 9.83 3.53 12.37
C ALA A 45 11.33 3.22 12.32
N LYS A 46 11.75 2.20 13.06
CA LYS A 46 13.07 1.61 12.84
C LYS A 46 13.08 0.92 11.46
N PRO A 47 14.14 1.03 10.64
CA PRO A 47 14.18 0.43 9.32
C PRO A 47 13.93 -1.09 9.31
N GLU A 48 14.32 -1.78 10.38
CA GLU A 48 14.13 -3.24 10.55
C GLU A 48 12.66 -3.62 10.71
N ALA A 49 11.80 -2.70 11.15
CA ALA A 49 10.36 -2.91 11.26
C ALA A 49 9.61 -2.70 9.93
N LEU A 50 10.31 -2.23 8.88
CA LEU A 50 9.73 -1.93 7.58
C LEU A 50 9.85 -3.11 6.62
N TYR A 51 8.78 -3.31 5.84
CA TYR A 51 8.71 -4.31 4.79
C TYR A 51 8.20 -3.67 3.50
N SER A 52 8.68 -4.15 2.36
CA SER A 52 7.98 -3.97 1.07
C SER A 52 7.08 -5.16 0.80
N LEU A 53 5.91 -4.90 0.21
CA LEU A 53 4.98 -5.94 -0.22
C LEU A 53 5.32 -6.41 -1.64
N GLU A 54 5.44 -7.70 -1.83
CA GLU A 54 5.60 -8.33 -3.14
C GLU A 54 4.59 -9.47 -3.32
N LYS A 55 4.34 -9.83 -4.57
CA LYS A 55 3.43 -10.93 -4.93
C LYS A 55 3.97 -11.71 -6.12
N THR A 56 4.05 -13.02 -5.96
CA THR A 56 4.20 -13.98 -7.05
C THR A 56 2.87 -14.72 -7.20
N GLU A 57 2.78 -15.95 -6.68
CA GLU A 57 1.52 -16.67 -6.45
C GLU A 57 0.88 -16.23 -5.13
N GLN A 58 1.72 -16.07 -4.10
CA GLN A 58 1.36 -15.61 -2.76
C GLN A 58 1.99 -14.24 -2.46
N TYR A 59 1.49 -13.57 -1.45
CA TYR A 59 2.04 -12.32 -0.93
C TYR A 59 3.18 -12.60 0.04
N PHE A 60 4.26 -11.85 -0.14
CA PHE A 60 5.44 -11.87 0.70
C PHE A 60 5.77 -10.47 1.23
N LEU A 61 6.36 -10.43 2.41
CA LEU A 61 6.91 -9.24 3.04
C LEU A 61 8.42 -9.33 2.97
N ILE A 62 9.04 -8.40 2.26
CA ILE A 62 10.49 -8.33 2.13
C ILE A 62 11.00 -7.30 3.11
N ASN A 63 11.83 -7.72 4.07
CA ASN A 63 12.36 -6.80 5.07
C ASN A 63 13.27 -5.75 4.41
N TYR A 64 13.10 -4.47 4.77
CA TYR A 64 13.78 -3.38 4.10
C TYR A 64 15.31 -3.43 4.21
N ILE A 65 15.83 -3.86 5.38
CA ILE A 65 17.27 -3.93 5.66
C ILE A 65 17.84 -5.28 5.24
N THR A 66 17.30 -6.37 5.78
CA THR A 66 17.88 -7.71 5.60
C THR A 66 17.57 -8.32 4.24
N LYS A 67 16.58 -7.79 3.51
CA LYS A 67 16.04 -8.35 2.26
C LYS A 67 15.46 -9.76 2.39
N ASN A 68 15.33 -10.27 3.61
CA ASN A 68 14.70 -11.54 3.86
C ASN A 68 13.20 -11.47 3.53
N ALA A 69 12.75 -12.44 2.74
CA ALA A 69 11.34 -12.64 2.45
C ALA A 69 10.68 -13.48 3.56
N LYS A 70 9.44 -13.14 3.89
CA LYS A 70 8.56 -14.01 4.68
C LYS A 70 7.16 -13.99 4.11
N LEU A 71 6.43 -15.08 4.29
CA LEU A 71 5.03 -15.17 3.87
C LEU A 71 4.20 -14.09 4.60
N ALA A 72 3.35 -13.38 3.87
CA ALA A 72 2.50 -12.33 4.45
C ALA A 72 1.38 -12.98 5.28
N ASP A 73 1.33 -12.66 6.57
CA ASP A 73 0.29 -13.17 7.46
C ASP A 73 -0.03 -12.17 8.56
N GLY A 74 -1.32 -12.01 8.84
CA GLY A 74 -1.84 -11.05 9.83
C GLY A 74 -2.10 -9.65 9.26
N ARG A 75 -2.26 -8.69 10.17
CA ARG A 75 -2.65 -7.31 9.86
C ARG A 75 -1.45 -6.37 9.83
N TYR A 76 -1.43 -5.48 8.84
CA TYR A 76 -0.40 -4.47 8.64
C TYR A 76 -1.03 -3.12 8.35
N ILE A 77 -0.29 -2.07 8.67
CA ILE A 77 -0.53 -0.74 8.10
C ILE A 77 0.43 -0.53 6.94
N PHE A 78 0.00 0.20 5.92
CA PHE A 78 0.82 0.47 4.74
C PHE A 78 0.75 1.92 4.29
N ILE A 79 1.78 2.36 3.58
CA ILE A 79 1.83 3.62 2.84
C ILE A 79 2.40 3.39 1.44
N ILE A 80 2.00 4.26 0.52
CA ILE A 80 2.66 4.45 -0.78
C ILE A 80 3.26 5.84 -0.75
N SER A 81 4.58 5.94 -0.81
CA SER A 81 5.29 7.21 -0.69
C SER A 81 5.03 8.11 -1.90
N ALA A 82 5.07 9.44 -1.70
CA ALA A 82 5.10 10.38 -2.81
C ALA A 82 6.35 10.20 -3.68
N ASP A 83 7.50 9.99 -3.01
CA ASP A 83 8.84 9.88 -3.60
C ASP A 83 9.09 8.50 -4.25
N ASP A 84 8.37 7.48 -3.79
CA ASP A 84 8.46 6.11 -4.29
C ASP A 84 7.06 5.52 -4.47
N PRO A 85 6.42 5.77 -5.63
CA PRO A 85 5.05 5.34 -5.90
C PRO A 85 4.91 3.86 -6.26
N TYR A 86 6.03 3.16 -6.50
CA TYR A 86 6.03 1.77 -6.96
C TYR A 86 6.00 0.78 -5.80
N THR A 87 6.46 1.22 -4.63
CA THR A 87 6.62 0.38 -3.44
C THR A 87 5.50 0.60 -2.44
N ILE A 88 4.89 -0.50 -1.99
CA ILE A 88 4.00 -0.51 -0.83
C ILE A 88 4.87 -0.82 0.40
N TYR A 89 5.12 0.20 1.21
CA TYR A 89 5.80 0.04 2.50
C TYR A 89 4.80 -0.31 3.58
N CYS A 90 5.09 -1.34 4.37
CA CYS A 90 4.20 -1.79 5.43
C CYS A 90 4.95 -2.18 6.70
N ALA A 91 4.23 -2.12 7.81
CA ALA A 91 4.73 -2.48 9.13
C ALA A 91 3.58 -2.97 10.02
N LYS A 92 3.93 -3.69 11.07
CA LYS A 92 2.97 -4.03 12.13
C LYS A 92 2.67 -2.78 12.95
N SER A 93 1.41 -2.61 13.35
CA SER A 93 0.98 -1.47 14.15
C SER A 93 0.95 -1.85 15.63
N ALA A 94 1.52 -1.02 16.51
CA ALA A 94 1.48 -1.23 17.95
C ALA A 94 0.05 -1.11 18.53
N ARG A 95 -0.91 -0.64 17.73
CA ARG A 95 -2.32 -0.56 18.09
C ARG A 95 -3.07 -1.88 17.90
N ASP A 96 -2.42 -2.90 17.36
CA ASP A 96 -2.98 -4.24 17.24
C ASP A 96 -2.61 -5.04 18.49
N ALA A 97 -3.63 -5.54 19.21
CA ALA A 97 -3.51 -6.10 20.55
C ALA A 97 -2.59 -7.34 20.63
N ASN A 98 -2.28 -7.96 19.49
CA ASN A 98 -1.53 -9.19 19.38
C ASN A 98 -0.01 -9.02 19.17
N TYR A 99 0.54 -7.79 19.26
CA TYR A 99 1.95 -7.56 18.94
C TYR A 99 2.77 -6.88 20.03
N HIS A 100 3.98 -7.41 20.22
CA HIS A 100 4.98 -6.84 21.11
C HIS A 100 5.59 -5.57 20.52
N TRP A 101 5.84 -4.60 21.41
CA TRP A 101 6.27 -3.23 21.10
C TRP A 101 7.62 -3.11 20.36
N HIS A 102 8.43 -4.17 20.27
CA HIS A 102 9.76 -4.12 19.65
C HIS A 102 9.72 -4.24 18.11
N ASP A 103 8.68 -4.87 17.53
CA ASP A 103 8.54 -5.10 16.08
C ASP A 103 7.40 -4.31 15.44
N ALA A 104 6.80 -3.39 16.21
CA ALA A 104 5.62 -2.63 15.82
C ALA A 104 5.91 -1.13 15.79
N VAL A 105 5.20 -0.42 14.92
CA VAL A 105 5.35 1.04 14.77
C VAL A 105 4.10 1.75 15.32
N ASP A 106 4.27 3.02 15.72
CA ASP A 106 3.21 3.81 16.34
C ASP A 106 2.04 4.13 15.37
N GLY A 107 2.30 4.09 14.05
CA GLY A 107 1.30 4.20 12.98
C GLY A 107 1.86 4.66 11.63
N HIS A 108 0.99 5.05 10.69
CA HIS A 108 1.38 5.37 9.29
C HIS A 108 2.45 6.44 9.15
N THR A 109 2.42 7.47 10.01
CA THR A 109 3.40 8.56 9.93
C THR A 109 4.79 8.14 10.40
N SER A 110 4.89 7.02 11.13
CA SER A 110 6.15 6.37 11.48
C SER A 110 6.83 5.81 10.22
N ILE A 111 6.06 5.20 9.33
CA ILE A 111 6.55 4.56 8.10
C ILE A 111 7.01 5.59 7.09
N SER A 112 6.23 6.65 6.90
CA SER A 112 6.52 7.71 5.95
C SER A 112 7.52 8.74 6.47
N TYR A 113 7.96 8.65 7.73
CA TYR A 113 8.75 9.68 8.39
C TYR A 113 8.07 11.06 8.30
N ARG A 114 6.74 11.08 8.43
CA ARG A 114 5.84 12.25 8.28
C ARG A 114 5.90 12.94 6.90
N LYS A 115 6.51 12.31 5.90
CA LYS A 115 6.51 12.82 4.52
C LYS A 115 5.14 12.70 3.86
N LEU A 116 5.00 13.31 2.69
CA LEU A 116 3.82 13.17 1.86
C LEU A 116 3.67 11.72 1.38
N VAL A 117 2.42 11.26 1.30
CA VAL A 117 2.08 9.94 0.77
C VAL A 117 1.02 10.07 -0.32
N ARG A 118 0.96 9.09 -1.20
CA ARG A 118 -0.09 8.97 -2.22
C ARG A 118 -1.30 8.24 -1.68
N PHE A 119 -1.04 7.27 -0.80
CA PHE A 119 -2.07 6.49 -0.15
C PHE A 119 -1.54 5.91 1.15
N ALA A 120 -2.46 5.60 2.06
CA ALA A 120 -2.15 4.98 3.34
C ALA A 120 -3.37 4.19 3.83
N GLY A 121 -3.13 3.05 4.46
CA GLY A 121 -4.23 2.15 4.77
C GLY A 121 -3.85 0.94 5.59
N ILE A 122 -4.72 -0.06 5.57
CA ILE A 122 -4.54 -1.32 6.29
C ILE A 122 -4.57 -2.47 5.29
N LEU A 123 -3.75 -3.48 5.54
CA LEU A 123 -3.74 -4.77 4.86
C LEU A 123 -4.08 -5.86 5.87
N SER A 124 -4.81 -6.89 5.42
CA SER A 124 -5.04 -8.11 6.18
C SER A 124 -4.73 -9.31 5.31
N PHE A 125 -3.84 -10.17 5.80
CA PHE A 125 -3.42 -11.39 5.12
C PHE A 125 -3.76 -12.63 5.95
N HIS A 126 -3.95 -13.75 5.25
CA HIS A 126 -3.94 -15.07 5.84
C HIS A 126 -3.12 -16.01 4.98
N ARG A 127 -2.03 -16.55 5.53
CA ARG A 127 -1.16 -17.54 4.87
C ARG A 127 -0.74 -17.15 3.44
N GLY A 128 -0.34 -15.89 3.26
CA GLY A 128 0.10 -15.38 1.97
C GLY A 128 -1.03 -14.92 1.05
N GLU A 129 -2.29 -14.96 1.47
CA GLU A 129 -3.41 -14.43 0.69
C GLU A 129 -3.89 -13.09 1.23
N LEU A 130 -4.10 -12.11 0.34
CA LEU A 130 -4.72 -10.85 0.72
C LEU A 130 -6.22 -11.05 0.93
N LEU A 131 -6.65 -10.96 2.19
CA LEU A 131 -8.06 -11.03 2.57
C LEU A 131 -8.77 -9.72 2.27
N MET A 132 -8.17 -8.61 2.68
CA MET A 132 -8.73 -7.27 2.46
C MET A 132 -7.67 -6.18 2.56
N TRP A 133 -7.98 -5.03 1.99
CA TRP A 133 -7.26 -3.79 2.22
C TRP A 133 -8.21 -2.60 2.29
N SER A 134 -7.78 -1.49 2.88
CA SER A 134 -8.62 -0.29 3.04
C SER A 134 -7.81 1.00 3.00
N ASN A 135 -8.51 2.13 2.95
CA ASN A 135 -7.97 3.48 3.13
C ASN A 135 -7.91 3.92 4.61
N ALA A 136 -7.88 2.97 5.56
CA ALA A 136 -7.90 3.26 6.98
C ALA A 136 -6.55 3.86 7.47
N SER A 137 -6.38 5.17 7.32
CA SER A 137 -5.29 5.92 7.96
C SER A 137 -5.83 7.12 8.72
N GLY A 138 -5.57 7.19 10.03
CA GLY A 138 -6.07 8.28 10.87
C GLY A 138 -5.39 9.63 10.62
N HIS A 139 -4.14 9.63 10.15
CA HIS A 139 -3.33 10.84 9.92
C HIS A 139 -3.37 11.34 8.49
N TYR A 140 -3.49 10.43 7.50
CA TYR A 140 -3.55 10.79 6.08
C TYR A 140 -4.96 10.78 5.50
N LYS A 141 -5.85 9.92 6.03
CA LYS A 141 -7.26 9.76 5.61
C LYS A 141 -7.47 9.86 4.07
N PRO A 142 -6.84 8.98 3.27
CA PRO A 142 -6.99 9.03 1.83
C PRO A 142 -8.47 8.93 1.43
N PRO A 143 -8.98 9.81 0.55
CA PRO A 143 -10.19 9.54 -0.21
C PRO A 143 -10.07 8.18 -0.90
N GLU A 144 -11.16 7.43 -0.96
CA GLU A 144 -11.13 6.08 -1.52
C GLU A 144 -10.86 6.09 -3.02
N GLU A 145 -11.20 7.18 -3.71
CA GLU A 145 -11.09 7.39 -5.14
C GLU A 145 -9.62 7.43 -5.60
N LEU A 146 -8.71 7.83 -4.70
CA LEU A 146 -7.27 7.84 -4.99
C LEU A 146 -6.72 6.45 -5.34
N ARG A 147 -7.43 5.36 -4.99
CA ARG A 147 -7.03 4.01 -5.39
C ARG A 147 -7.01 3.79 -6.90
N TYR A 148 -7.89 4.48 -7.62
CA TYR A 148 -7.97 4.37 -9.07
C TYR A 148 -6.81 5.08 -9.77
N LEU A 149 -6.13 5.98 -9.07
CA LEU A 149 -4.96 6.71 -9.54
C LEU A 149 -3.64 5.98 -9.21
N MET A 150 -3.68 4.82 -8.56
CA MET A 150 -2.49 4.03 -8.28
C MET A 150 -1.91 3.43 -9.56
N LEU A 151 -0.59 3.26 -9.59
CA LEU A 151 0.10 2.62 -10.72
C LEU A 151 -0.47 1.22 -11.00
N PRO A 152 -0.49 0.79 -12.28
CA PRO A 152 -0.99 -0.53 -12.65
C PRO A 152 -0.38 -1.68 -11.84
N TYR A 153 0.93 -1.63 -11.56
CA TYR A 153 1.60 -2.63 -10.72
C TYR A 153 1.05 -2.67 -9.29
N VAL A 154 0.91 -1.50 -8.65
CA VAL A 154 0.35 -1.39 -7.29
C VAL A 154 -1.10 -1.92 -7.26
N ARG A 155 -1.91 -1.62 -8.29
CA ARG A 155 -3.28 -2.13 -8.38
C ARG A 155 -3.37 -3.65 -8.56
N ARG A 156 -2.33 -4.29 -9.11
CA ARG A 156 -2.23 -5.76 -9.12
C ARG A 156 -1.92 -6.34 -7.74
N LEU A 157 -1.15 -5.61 -6.92
CA LEU A 157 -0.90 -5.97 -5.52
C LEU A 157 -2.10 -5.67 -4.61
N LEU A 158 -2.90 -4.66 -4.94
CA LEU A 158 -4.06 -4.23 -4.17
C LEU A 158 -5.32 -4.22 -5.07
N PRO A 159 -5.88 -5.40 -5.39
CA PRO A 159 -7.01 -5.50 -6.29
C PRO A 159 -8.27 -4.87 -5.69
N ASP A 160 -9.02 -4.13 -6.51
CA ASP A 160 -10.24 -3.42 -6.11
C ASP A 160 -11.31 -4.35 -5.49
N SER A 161 -11.36 -5.62 -5.92
CA SER A 161 -12.27 -6.64 -5.38
C SER A 161 -12.04 -6.98 -3.89
N LYS A 162 -10.87 -6.61 -3.34
CA LYS A 162 -10.50 -6.81 -1.94
C LYS A 162 -10.52 -5.51 -1.14
N PHE A 163 -10.95 -4.40 -1.74
CA PHE A 163 -11.02 -3.11 -1.06
C PHE A 163 -12.26 -3.01 -0.15
N SER A 164 -12.05 -2.64 1.12
CA SER A 164 -13.12 -2.38 2.08
C SER A 164 -13.08 -0.92 2.54
N LYS A 165 -14.22 -0.25 2.40
CA LYS A 165 -14.37 1.17 2.74
C LYS A 165 -14.37 1.34 4.26
N THR A 166 -13.46 2.16 4.78
CA THR A 166 -13.51 2.56 6.19
C THR A 166 -14.26 3.88 6.31
N LYS A 167 -15.45 3.85 6.94
CA LYS A 167 -16.18 5.08 7.30
C LYS A 167 -15.60 5.65 8.59
N PHE A 168 -14.79 6.70 8.49
CA PHE A 168 -14.46 7.51 9.65
C PHE A 168 -15.72 8.31 10.02
N HIS A 169 -16.41 7.91 11.09
CA HIS A 169 -17.48 8.73 11.65
C HIS A 169 -16.83 10.03 12.14
N ARG A 170 -17.35 11.17 11.65
CA ARG A 170 -16.91 12.51 12.06
C ARG A 170 -17.41 12.82 13.45
#